data_AF-A0A0W0CBV6-F1
#
_entry.id   AF-A0A0W0CBV6-F1
#
_cell.length_a   1.000
_cell.length_b   1.000
_cell.length_c   1.000
_cell.angle_alpha   90.00
_cell.angle_beta   90.00
_cell.angle_gamma   90.00
#
_symmetry.space_group_name_H-M   'P 1'
#
loop_
_entity.id
_entity.type
_entity.pdbx_description
1 polymer ?
#
loop_
_entity_poly.entity_id
_entity_poly.type
_entity_poly.pdbx_seq_one_letter_code
_entity_poly.pdbx_strand_id
1 'polypeptide(L)'
;MGKVGEFFGHPGRRPMFRHRANIPVIKSDCEYEESCNEKNDPKNDETICRVDSFNNSSSDSSLNDVHLQDDGNILTTHNFTGLSTSRTDKVLDWMVMVAGSQFMFFLIWIILIIWIVTGIIYNGPFNWQVVMQDGQSIQCYVWDTLLMRQQLNSTHEQILIISDIRSRLASFSGFFERLSFACIKGSKESDVDTTAQGVDESSNKSDINCDCEDKNETTEFIKTGELPVENWYDNLCTKASYIIGSIPMMIAFWLGVMVWIVCGIIPKDAGNSPPFTGETTGSNPKLKKFSDTWQMYINTAVAVSLLICSTFLQNIRARHDKFIAKFLLQIYDLEHEIDTKLRTALNDYDTLHPIIEVAPVKRSKLEVIIDWYADVIGTGIGVVVAIIVFGVWIGIGQPLHWNDNWWLIIGTYTGLVGFLDGYIIRQVYFKIIQHEENNFQMLADEDMALFQRYNIPCEDEYFGIKGPVKMNWNLKISTYINYLCASQWSVVCSVLIILGLIGAASGLKWSTTGQLIANTPTMIIEEFFLIVLIQAHNEADLERRKEVTALYMRRKLLLNYVKKELGISH
;
A
#
# COMPACT_ATOMS: atom_id res chain seq x y z
N MET A 1 19.36 1.51 -22.89
CA MET A 1 18.18 1.38 -23.78
C MET A 1 17.51 0.01 -23.71
N GLY A 2 18.21 -1.11 -23.46
CA GLY A 2 17.59 -2.45 -23.34
C GLY A 2 16.46 -2.56 -22.31
N LYS A 3 16.64 -2.02 -21.10
CA LYS A 3 15.63 -2.06 -20.01
C LYS A 3 14.34 -1.28 -20.30
N VAL A 4 14.41 -0.22 -21.11
CA VAL A 4 13.22 0.57 -21.50
C VAL A 4 12.39 -0.21 -22.53
N GLY A 5 13.05 -0.86 -23.49
CA GLY A 5 12.40 -1.75 -24.45
C GLY A 5 11.75 -2.97 -23.79
N GLU A 6 12.37 -3.50 -22.73
CA GLU A 6 11.84 -4.62 -21.94
C GLU A 6 10.61 -4.22 -21.11
N PHE A 7 10.62 -3.03 -20.50
CA PHE A 7 9.45 -2.45 -19.82
C PHE A 7 8.25 -2.26 -20.76
N PHE A 8 8.47 -1.75 -21.98
CA PHE A 8 7.43 -1.61 -23.00
C PHE A 8 7.12 -2.92 -23.75
N GLY A 9 7.85 -4.02 -23.47
CA GLY A 9 7.64 -5.32 -24.09
C GLY A 9 6.37 -6.03 -23.61
N HIS A 10 6.06 -5.96 -22.30
CA HIS A 10 4.84 -6.53 -21.69
C HIS A 10 4.13 -5.60 -20.66
N PRO A 11 3.82 -4.35 -21.03
CA PRO A 11 3.20 -3.38 -20.14
C PRO A 11 1.83 -3.82 -19.59
N GLY A 12 1.57 -3.63 -18.28
CA GLY A 12 0.29 -3.93 -17.63
C GLY A 12 -0.02 -5.43 -17.44
N ARG A 13 0.84 -6.33 -17.93
CA ARG A 13 0.74 -7.76 -17.64
C ARG A 13 1.68 -8.12 -16.49
N ARG A 14 1.15 -8.12 -15.27
CA ARG A 14 1.80 -8.75 -14.11
C ARG A 14 2.22 -10.19 -14.50
N PRO A 15 3.51 -10.54 -14.44
CA PRO A 15 3.97 -11.87 -14.81
C PRO A 15 3.47 -12.92 -13.82
N MET A 16 3.49 -14.18 -14.23
CA MET A 16 3.27 -15.29 -13.32
C MET A 16 4.43 -15.35 -12.32
N PHE A 17 4.12 -15.47 -11.04
CA PHE A 17 5.12 -15.55 -9.99
C PHE A 17 5.41 -17.01 -9.64
N ARG A 18 6.69 -17.34 -9.56
CA ARG A 18 7.19 -18.62 -9.05
C ARG A 18 8.10 -18.34 -7.88
N HIS A 19 7.77 -18.90 -6.73
CA HIS A 19 8.53 -18.70 -5.51
C HIS A 19 8.75 -20.05 -4.81
N ARG A 20 9.92 -20.16 -4.17
CA ARG A 20 10.31 -21.29 -3.33
C ARG A 20 10.95 -20.74 -2.08
N ALA A 21 10.50 -21.21 -0.92
CA ALA A 21 11.10 -20.85 0.35
C ALA A 21 12.53 -21.39 0.49
N ASN A 22 13.40 -20.61 1.14
CA ASN A 22 14.78 -20.99 1.44
C ASN A 22 14.85 -21.99 2.61
N ILE A 23 15.77 -22.95 2.51
CA ILE A 23 16.09 -23.89 3.59
C ILE A 23 16.81 -23.13 4.72
N PRO A 24 16.44 -23.35 6.00
CA PRO A 24 17.19 -22.88 7.15
C PRO A 24 18.64 -23.36 7.14
N VAL A 25 19.60 -22.44 7.21
CA VAL A 25 21.01 -22.81 7.42
C VAL A 25 21.21 -23.12 8.90
N ILE A 26 21.42 -24.39 9.23
CA ILE A 26 21.82 -24.79 10.58
C ILE A 26 23.28 -24.39 10.76
N LYS A 27 23.54 -23.38 11.58
CA LYS A 27 24.90 -23.09 12.04
C LYS A 27 25.37 -24.30 12.85
N SER A 28 26.20 -25.16 12.26
CA SER A 28 26.92 -26.18 13.01
C SER A 28 27.97 -25.51 13.88
N ASP A 29 27.90 -25.70 15.18
CA ASP A 29 29.01 -25.42 16.11
C ASP A 29 30.22 -26.28 15.72
N CYS A 30 31.08 -25.79 14.84
CA CYS A 30 32.41 -26.35 14.55
C CYS A 30 33.36 -25.22 14.12
N GLU A 31 34.19 -24.83 15.09
CA GLU A 31 35.57 -24.33 15.01
C GLU A 31 35.99 -23.29 13.94
N TYR A 32 36.56 -22.20 14.48
CA TYR A 32 37.48 -21.27 13.86
C TYR A 32 38.49 -21.93 12.90
N GLU A 33 38.54 -21.47 11.65
CA GLU A 33 39.83 -21.22 10.99
C GLU A 33 39.78 -19.86 10.28
N GLU A 34 40.37 -18.87 10.95
CA GLU A 34 40.90 -17.66 10.33
C GLU A 34 41.93 -18.06 9.27
N SER A 35 41.70 -17.70 8.00
CA SER A 35 42.79 -17.46 7.07
C SER A 35 42.75 -16.02 6.61
N CYS A 36 43.54 -15.20 7.30
CA CYS A 36 43.85 -13.83 6.96
C CYS A 36 44.38 -13.71 5.53
N ASN A 37 43.86 -12.74 4.77
CA ASN A 37 44.69 -11.93 3.90
C ASN A 37 44.18 -10.50 3.90
N GLU A 38 44.83 -9.68 4.74
CA GLU A 38 44.75 -8.23 4.73
C GLU A 38 45.13 -7.65 3.36
N LYS A 39 44.35 -6.66 2.90
CA LYS A 39 44.85 -5.29 2.66
C LYS A 39 43.70 -4.31 2.33
N ASN A 40 43.34 -3.54 3.36
CA ASN A 40 43.02 -2.10 3.41
C ASN A 40 42.02 -1.49 2.41
N ASP A 41 40.84 -1.10 2.91
CA ASP A 41 40.41 0.32 2.98
C ASP A 41 39.22 0.50 3.97
N PRO A 42 39.19 1.51 4.87
CA PRO A 42 38.16 1.64 5.89
C PRO A 42 37.09 2.67 5.50
N LYS A 43 35.84 2.22 5.26
CA LYS A 43 34.57 2.95 5.53
C LYS A 43 33.37 2.16 5.00
N ASN A 44 32.37 2.00 5.87
CA ASN A 44 31.06 1.35 5.72
C ASN A 44 31.03 -0.17 6.02
N ASP A 45 31.06 -0.49 7.32
CA ASP A 45 30.54 -1.78 7.81
C ASP A 45 29.04 -1.61 8.13
N GLU A 46 28.20 -1.85 7.12
CA GLU A 46 26.92 -2.53 7.34
C GLU A 46 27.18 -4.00 7.00
N THR A 47 27.11 -4.87 8.00
CA THR A 47 27.38 -6.30 7.87
C THR A 47 26.32 -6.96 6.99
N ILE A 48 26.54 -6.95 5.68
CA ILE A 48 25.76 -7.76 4.74
C ILE A 48 26.19 -9.22 4.95
N CYS A 49 25.34 -10.02 5.59
CA CYS A 49 25.47 -11.47 5.60
C CYS A 49 25.28 -11.99 4.17
N ARG A 50 26.39 -12.10 3.43
CA ARG A 50 26.40 -12.70 2.09
C ARG A 50 26.35 -14.22 2.26
N VAL A 51 25.17 -14.80 2.11
CA VAL A 51 24.99 -16.25 2.02
C VAL A 51 25.19 -16.63 0.56
N ASP A 52 26.40 -17.09 0.22
CA ASP A 52 26.66 -17.70 -1.08
C ASP A 52 25.99 -19.08 -1.12
N SER A 53 24.83 -19.15 -1.76
CA SER A 53 24.20 -20.41 -2.14
C SER A 53 24.95 -21.01 -3.34
N PHE A 54 25.77 -22.03 -3.09
CA PHE A 54 26.18 -22.94 -4.15
C PHE A 54 24.94 -23.73 -4.59
N ASN A 55 24.42 -23.54 -5.81
CA ASN A 55 23.73 -24.60 -6.55
C ASN A 55 23.46 -24.29 -8.04
N ASN A 56 23.30 -25.38 -8.80
CA ASN A 56 23.51 -25.53 -10.24
C ASN A 56 22.59 -24.74 -11.18
N SER A 57 23.22 -24.14 -12.19
CA SER A 57 22.62 -23.40 -13.30
C SER A 57 21.85 -24.29 -14.29
N SER A 58 20.54 -24.04 -14.45
CA SER A 58 19.87 -23.86 -15.76
C SER A 58 18.35 -23.65 -15.69
N SER A 59 17.70 -23.84 -14.53
CA SER A 59 16.25 -23.61 -14.33
C SER A 59 15.89 -22.47 -13.37
N ASP A 60 16.86 -21.89 -12.67
CA ASP A 60 16.63 -20.93 -11.57
C ASP A 60 16.59 -19.45 -12.00
N SER A 61 16.71 -19.14 -13.29
CA SER A 61 16.73 -17.74 -13.77
C SER A 61 15.37 -17.01 -13.69
N SER A 62 14.35 -17.62 -13.08
CA SER A 62 12.98 -17.07 -12.97
C SER A 62 12.38 -17.19 -11.57
N LEU A 63 13.17 -17.50 -10.54
CA LEU A 63 12.70 -17.55 -9.16
C LEU A 63 12.82 -16.18 -8.50
N ASN A 64 11.76 -15.73 -7.85
CA ASN A 64 11.78 -14.50 -7.06
C ASN A 64 12.23 -14.81 -5.65
N ASP A 65 13.47 -14.48 -5.32
CA ASP A 65 13.97 -14.56 -3.95
C ASP A 65 13.43 -13.39 -3.09
N VAL A 66 13.12 -13.74 -1.84
CA VAL A 66 12.63 -12.82 -0.80
C VAL A 66 13.59 -12.89 0.37
N HIS A 67 14.12 -11.74 0.77
CA HIS A 67 14.95 -11.60 1.95
C HIS A 67 14.36 -10.55 2.88
N LEU A 68 13.97 -10.95 4.09
CA LEU A 68 13.70 -9.98 5.14
C LEU A 68 15.02 -9.57 5.79
N GLN A 69 15.21 -8.25 5.94
CA GLN A 69 16.25 -7.67 6.77
C GLN A 69 15.77 -7.50 8.22
N ASP A 70 16.70 -7.43 9.16
CA ASP A 70 16.44 -7.25 10.60
C ASP A 70 15.69 -5.95 10.94
N ASP A 71 15.70 -4.97 10.03
CA ASP A 71 14.96 -3.71 10.14
C ASP A 71 13.50 -3.81 9.66
N GLY A 72 13.10 -4.96 9.13
CA GLY A 72 11.77 -5.23 8.57
C GLY A 72 11.66 -4.93 7.07
N ASN A 73 12.73 -4.49 6.40
CA ASN A 73 12.69 -4.24 4.96
C ASN A 73 12.75 -5.54 4.16
N ILE A 74 11.86 -5.68 3.19
CA ILE A 74 11.75 -6.86 2.33
C ILE A 74 12.50 -6.59 1.02
N LEU A 75 13.64 -7.24 0.83
CA LEU A 75 14.40 -7.19 -0.41
C LEU A 75 13.90 -8.27 -1.37
N THR A 76 13.53 -7.82 -2.56
CA THR A 76 13.10 -8.70 -3.67
C THR A 76 14.05 -8.54 -4.86
N THR A 77 14.36 -9.65 -5.52
CA THR A 77 15.21 -9.66 -6.73
C THR A 77 14.53 -8.99 -7.92
N HIS A 78 13.22 -9.21 -8.05
CA HIS A 78 12.37 -8.64 -9.08
C HIS A 78 11.32 -7.70 -8.48
N ASN A 79 11.13 -6.55 -9.13
CA ASN A 79 10.08 -5.58 -8.78
C ASN A 79 8.69 -6.06 -9.26
N PHE A 80 7.63 -5.32 -8.94
CA PHE A 80 6.24 -5.63 -9.33
C PHE A 80 5.99 -5.71 -10.85
N THR A 81 6.95 -5.24 -11.66
CA THR A 81 6.93 -5.36 -13.13
C THR A 81 7.59 -6.64 -13.64
N GLY A 82 8.21 -7.43 -12.77
CA GLY A 82 9.01 -8.61 -13.11
C GLY A 82 10.43 -8.30 -13.54
N LEU A 83 10.85 -7.04 -13.53
CA LEU A 83 12.19 -6.62 -13.93
C LEU A 83 13.13 -6.60 -12.72
N SER A 84 14.42 -6.77 -12.97
CA SER A 84 15.46 -6.60 -11.94
C SER A 84 15.41 -5.18 -11.37
N THR A 85 15.57 -5.03 -10.05
CA THR A 85 15.58 -3.72 -9.38
C THR A 85 16.66 -2.78 -9.96
N SER A 86 16.28 -1.54 -10.30
CA SER A 86 17.18 -0.51 -10.85
C SER A 86 17.67 0.46 -9.77
N ARG A 87 18.73 1.24 -10.06
CA ARG A 87 19.14 2.37 -9.19
C ARG A 87 18.04 3.43 -9.07
N THR A 88 17.29 3.65 -10.14
CA THR A 88 16.14 4.57 -10.14
C THR A 88 15.04 4.08 -9.21
N ASP A 89 14.87 2.77 -9.09
CA ASP A 89 13.88 2.18 -8.19
C ASP A 89 14.27 2.43 -6.74
N LYS A 90 15.53 2.19 -6.37
CA LYS A 90 16.04 2.46 -5.01
C LYS A 90 15.88 3.92 -4.59
N VAL A 91 16.12 4.86 -5.50
CA VAL A 91 15.92 6.30 -5.22
C VAL A 91 14.45 6.61 -5.00
N LEU A 92 13.56 6.02 -5.80
CA LEU A 92 12.12 6.20 -5.63
C LEU A 92 11.61 5.57 -4.33
N ASP A 93 12.08 4.38 -3.95
CA ASP A 93 11.70 3.74 -2.70
C ASP A 93 12.17 4.56 -1.49
N TRP A 94 13.36 5.16 -1.57
CA TRP A 94 13.82 6.14 -0.60
C TRP A 94 12.93 7.38 -0.55
N MET A 95 12.48 7.91 -1.70
CA MET A 95 11.55 9.04 -1.74
C MET A 95 10.19 8.70 -1.10
N VAL A 96 9.67 7.48 -1.31
CA VAL A 96 8.45 7.00 -0.66
C VAL A 96 8.63 6.99 0.86
N MET A 97 9.74 6.43 1.36
CA MET A 97 10.06 6.45 2.79
C MET A 97 10.13 7.87 3.36
N VAL A 98 10.79 8.80 2.65
CA VAL A 98 10.90 10.19 3.07
C VAL A 98 9.53 10.88 3.07
N ALA A 99 8.70 10.67 2.04
CA ALA A 99 7.37 11.28 1.92
C ALA A 99 6.42 10.85 3.05
N GLY A 100 6.49 9.58 3.48
CA GLY A 100 5.70 9.07 4.61
C GLY A 100 6.29 9.38 6.00
N SER A 101 7.51 9.92 6.07
CA SER A 101 8.22 10.13 7.34
C SER A 101 7.57 11.19 8.24
N GLN A 102 7.78 11.06 9.55
CA GLN A 102 7.39 12.09 10.53
C GLN A 102 8.06 13.43 10.25
N PHE A 103 9.32 13.41 9.79
CA PHE A 103 10.06 14.62 9.43
C PHE A 103 9.36 15.40 8.31
N MET A 104 8.99 14.73 7.22
CA MET A 104 8.27 15.36 6.11
C MET A 104 6.91 15.90 6.57
N PHE A 105 6.19 15.15 7.40
CA PHE A 105 4.92 15.60 7.97
C PHE A 105 5.07 16.96 8.69
N PHE A 106 6.04 17.10 9.61
CA PHE A 106 6.26 18.37 10.31
C PHE A 106 6.76 19.48 9.38
N LEU A 107 7.60 19.14 8.40
CA LEU A 107 8.10 20.10 7.41
C LEU A 107 6.95 20.72 6.60
N ILE A 108 5.98 19.93 6.15
CA ILE A 108 4.81 20.45 5.42
C ILE A 108 3.96 21.36 6.31
N TRP A 109 3.76 21.02 7.57
CA TRP A 109 3.05 21.89 8.52
C TRP A 109 3.78 23.22 8.76
N ILE A 110 5.11 23.20 8.87
CA ILE A 110 5.91 24.43 8.99
C ILE A 110 5.73 25.31 7.75
N ILE A 111 5.81 24.73 6.54
CA ILE A 111 5.59 25.47 5.29
C ILE A 111 4.20 26.08 5.25
N LEU A 112 3.17 25.31 5.62
CA LEU A 112 1.79 25.78 5.64
C LEU A 112 1.59 26.92 6.66
N ILE A 113 2.17 26.81 7.86
CA ILE A 113 2.09 27.86 8.89
C ILE A 113 2.79 29.14 8.42
N ILE A 114 3.99 29.01 7.83
CA ILE A 114 4.71 30.16 7.25
C ILE A 114 3.83 30.82 6.19
N TRP A 115 3.23 30.04 5.30
CA TRP A 115 2.35 30.56 4.26
C TRP A 115 1.11 31.28 4.85
N ILE A 116 0.48 30.74 5.89
CA ILE A 116 -0.65 31.40 6.56
C ILE A 116 -0.22 32.72 7.18
N VAL A 117 0.88 32.74 7.95
CA VAL A 117 1.37 33.93 8.66
C VAL A 117 1.75 35.04 7.67
N THR A 118 2.50 34.69 6.62
CA THR A 118 2.87 35.64 5.57
C THR A 118 1.63 36.15 4.83
N GLY A 119 0.67 35.29 4.52
CA GLY A 119 -0.60 35.69 3.90
C GLY A 119 -1.38 36.71 4.73
N ILE A 120 -1.46 36.53 6.05
CA ILE A 120 -2.12 37.47 6.96
C ILE A 120 -1.40 38.83 6.98
N ILE A 121 -0.07 38.86 6.99
CA ILE A 121 0.71 40.10 7.02
C ILE A 121 0.54 40.91 5.73
N TYR A 122 0.51 40.24 4.58
CA TYR A 122 0.44 40.88 3.26
C TYR A 122 -0.98 40.99 2.68
N ASN A 123 -2.02 40.69 3.46
CA ASN A 123 -3.43 40.66 3.02
C ASN A 123 -3.73 39.75 1.82
N GLY A 124 -2.95 38.67 1.65
CA GLY A 124 -3.21 37.57 0.71
C GLY A 124 -3.64 37.96 -0.71
N PRO A 125 -2.80 38.66 -1.50
CA PRO A 125 -3.13 39.06 -2.87
C PRO A 125 -3.39 37.84 -3.78
N PHE A 126 -3.96 38.07 -4.97
CA PHE A 126 -4.26 36.99 -5.93
C PHE A 126 -3.05 36.06 -6.19
N ASN A 127 -1.86 36.64 -6.39
CA ASN A 127 -0.65 35.87 -6.66
C ASN A 127 -0.21 35.02 -5.45
N TRP A 128 -0.56 35.42 -4.22
CA TRP A 128 -0.31 34.62 -3.02
C TRP A 128 -1.12 33.31 -3.01
N GLN A 129 -2.36 33.39 -3.50
CA GLN A 129 -3.26 32.23 -3.66
C GLN A 129 -2.77 31.32 -4.80
N VAL A 130 -2.35 31.89 -5.93
CA VAL A 130 -1.78 31.14 -7.06
C VAL A 130 -0.55 30.34 -6.63
N VAL A 131 0.36 30.92 -5.84
CA VAL A 131 1.55 30.19 -5.35
C VAL A 131 1.18 28.98 -4.52
N MET A 132 0.17 29.07 -3.66
CA MET A 132 -0.30 27.93 -2.86
C MET A 132 -0.90 26.84 -3.74
N GLN A 133 -1.76 27.26 -4.67
CA GLN A 133 -2.42 26.37 -5.61
C GLN A 133 -1.40 25.61 -6.47
N ASP A 134 -0.46 26.32 -7.09
CA ASP A 134 0.55 25.71 -7.96
C ASP A 134 1.48 24.80 -7.15
N GLY A 135 1.96 25.28 -5.99
CA GLY A 135 2.82 24.52 -5.10
C GLY A 135 2.18 23.21 -4.64
N GLN A 136 0.90 23.27 -4.22
CA GLN A 136 0.18 22.06 -3.85
C GLN A 136 -0.07 21.15 -5.05
N SER A 137 -0.45 21.68 -6.21
CA SER A 137 -0.74 20.84 -7.37
C SER A 137 0.50 20.05 -7.84
N ILE A 138 1.70 20.65 -7.73
CA ILE A 138 2.97 19.97 -7.96
C ILE A 138 3.19 18.89 -6.90
N GLN A 139 2.92 19.22 -5.63
CA GLN A 139 3.05 18.26 -4.53
C GLN A 139 2.09 17.07 -4.71
N CYS A 140 0.83 17.29 -5.09
CA CYS A 140 -0.13 16.21 -5.37
C CYS A 140 0.36 15.32 -6.51
N TYR A 141 0.81 15.89 -7.62
CA TYR A 141 1.38 15.10 -8.72
C TYR A 141 2.54 14.18 -8.25
N VAL A 142 3.46 14.71 -7.44
CA VAL A 142 4.54 13.91 -6.87
C VAL A 142 4.01 12.87 -5.88
N TRP A 143 3.07 13.25 -5.00
CA TRP A 143 2.51 12.35 -4.01
C TRP A 143 1.72 11.21 -4.64
N ASP A 144 0.93 11.46 -5.69
CA ASP A 144 0.18 10.44 -6.41
C ASP A 144 1.10 9.42 -7.08
N THR A 145 2.21 9.91 -7.66
CA THR A 145 3.29 9.07 -8.19
C THR A 145 3.86 8.15 -7.10
N LEU A 146 4.18 8.71 -5.93
CA LEU A 146 4.73 7.96 -4.80
C LEU A 146 3.69 7.01 -4.16
N LEU A 147 2.42 7.43 -4.07
CA LEU A 147 1.30 6.63 -3.55
C LEU A 147 1.08 5.40 -4.43
N MET A 148 1.06 5.58 -5.75
CA MET A 148 0.90 4.48 -6.70
C MET A 148 2.04 3.48 -6.54
N ARG A 149 3.29 3.97 -6.46
CA ARG A 149 4.46 3.12 -6.24
C ARG A 149 4.40 2.35 -4.93
N GLN A 150 4.05 3.03 -3.83
CA GLN A 150 3.92 2.40 -2.51
C GLN A 150 2.90 1.26 -2.53
N GLN A 151 1.73 1.48 -3.14
CA GLN A 151 0.69 0.44 -3.27
C GLN A 151 1.17 -0.76 -4.08
N LEU A 152 1.84 -0.52 -5.22
CA LEU A 152 2.32 -1.59 -6.08
C LEU A 152 3.44 -2.43 -5.43
N ASN A 153 4.36 -1.77 -4.74
CA ASN A 153 5.43 -2.45 -4.01
C ASN A 153 4.89 -3.24 -2.82
N SER A 154 4.09 -2.60 -1.95
CA SER A 154 3.57 -3.21 -0.71
C SER A 154 2.81 -4.52 -1.01
N THR A 155 1.95 -4.51 -2.04
CA THR A 155 1.22 -5.72 -2.43
C THR A 155 2.11 -6.79 -3.06
N HIS A 156 3.08 -6.40 -3.88
CA HIS A 156 4.04 -7.35 -4.45
C HIS A 156 4.83 -8.06 -3.34
N GLU A 157 5.32 -7.31 -2.36
CA GLU A 157 6.01 -7.84 -1.19
C GLU A 157 5.12 -8.78 -0.36
N GLN A 158 3.88 -8.39 -0.08
CA GLN A 158 2.93 -9.23 0.66
C GLN A 158 2.61 -10.55 -0.04
N ILE A 159 2.37 -10.53 -1.37
CA ILE A 159 2.10 -11.75 -2.14
C ILE A 159 3.31 -12.67 -2.12
N LEU A 160 4.51 -12.11 -2.20
CA LEU A 160 5.75 -12.88 -2.13
C LEU A 160 5.92 -13.56 -0.76
N ILE A 161 5.63 -12.85 0.32
CA ILE A 161 5.66 -13.42 1.67
C ILE A 161 4.62 -14.52 1.83
N ILE A 162 3.39 -14.29 1.40
CA ILE A 162 2.34 -15.33 1.44
C ILE A 162 2.80 -16.56 0.64
N SER A 163 3.48 -16.36 -0.50
CA SER A 163 4.00 -17.46 -1.30
C SER A 163 5.12 -18.23 -0.59
N ASP A 164 6.01 -17.56 0.15
CA ASP A 164 7.05 -18.21 0.97
C ASP A 164 6.41 -19.05 2.09
N ILE A 165 5.46 -18.47 2.81
CA ILE A 165 4.71 -19.12 3.89
C ILE A 165 3.97 -20.36 3.36
N ARG A 166 3.28 -20.27 2.22
CA ARG A 166 2.59 -21.40 1.59
C ARG A 166 3.57 -22.48 1.13
N SER A 167 4.73 -22.08 0.61
CA SER A 167 5.80 -22.99 0.23
C SER A 167 6.32 -23.79 1.43
N ARG A 168 6.51 -23.15 2.59
CA ARG A 168 6.91 -23.81 3.84
C ARG A 168 5.81 -24.72 4.38
N LEU A 169 4.57 -24.23 4.42
CA LEU A 169 3.40 -24.96 4.89
C LEU A 169 3.19 -26.29 4.15
N ALA A 170 3.37 -26.28 2.82
CA ALA A 170 3.29 -27.49 2.02
C ALA A 170 4.36 -28.53 2.41
N SER A 171 5.58 -28.10 2.75
CA SER A 171 6.61 -28.98 3.30
C SER A 171 6.28 -29.47 4.71
N PHE A 172 5.71 -28.63 5.57
CA PHE A 172 5.28 -29.03 6.91
C PHE A 172 4.29 -30.17 6.86
N SER A 173 3.29 -30.12 5.97
CA SER A 173 2.36 -31.25 5.78
C SER A 173 3.09 -32.55 5.42
N GLY A 174 4.12 -32.49 4.57
CA GLY A 174 4.93 -33.66 4.22
C GLY A 174 5.76 -34.18 5.38
N PHE A 175 6.34 -33.29 6.19
CA PHE A 175 7.09 -33.66 7.39
C PHE A 175 6.21 -34.28 8.47
N PHE A 176 5.03 -33.73 8.73
CA PHE A 176 4.08 -34.30 9.69
C PHE A 176 3.60 -35.70 9.25
N GLU A 177 3.36 -35.91 7.96
CA GLU A 177 2.99 -37.24 7.44
C GLU A 177 4.11 -38.25 7.71
N ARG A 178 5.37 -37.87 7.49
CA ARG A 178 6.54 -38.72 7.77
C ARG A 178 6.74 -38.98 9.26
N LEU A 179 6.57 -37.97 10.12
CA LEU A 179 6.65 -38.12 11.57
C LEU A 179 5.56 -39.09 12.08
N SER A 180 4.32 -38.92 11.62
CA SER A 180 3.22 -39.83 11.99
C SER A 180 3.51 -41.28 11.59
N PHE A 181 4.10 -41.49 10.41
CA PHE A 181 4.47 -42.82 9.94
C PHE A 181 5.64 -43.42 10.75
N ALA A 182 6.63 -42.62 11.12
CA ALA A 182 7.76 -43.06 11.95
C ALA A 182 7.30 -43.52 13.34
N CYS A 183 6.39 -42.76 13.98
CA CYS A 183 5.80 -43.13 15.27
C CYS A 183 5.00 -44.45 15.19
N ILE A 184 4.21 -44.64 14.13
CA ILE A 184 3.46 -45.89 13.92
C ILE A 184 4.39 -47.09 13.71
N LYS A 185 5.51 -46.90 13.01
CA LYS A 185 6.48 -47.98 12.75
C LYS A 185 7.27 -48.37 14.01
N GLY A 186 7.67 -47.39 14.82
CA GLY A 186 8.33 -47.64 16.12
C GLY A 186 7.45 -48.39 17.12
N SER A 187 6.12 -48.17 17.08
CA SER A 187 5.15 -48.94 17.87
C SER A 187 5.03 -50.40 17.41
N LYS A 188 5.14 -50.69 16.09
CA LYS A 188 5.01 -52.05 15.56
C LYS A 188 6.28 -52.90 15.71
N GLU A 189 7.44 -52.28 15.87
CA GLU A 189 8.71 -52.98 16.06
C GLU A 189 8.98 -53.33 17.54
N SER A 190 8.21 -52.73 18.46
CA SER A 190 8.26 -53.04 19.91
C SER A 190 7.24 -54.10 20.38
N ASP A 191 6.34 -54.57 19.51
CA ASP A 191 5.29 -55.56 19.84
C ASP A 191 5.64 -56.98 19.36
N VAL A 192 6.85 -57.46 19.68
CA VAL A 192 7.16 -58.89 19.74
C VAL A 192 7.85 -59.20 21.06
N ASP A 193 7.10 -59.08 22.16
CA ASP A 193 7.02 -60.15 23.16
C ASP A 193 5.99 -59.83 24.27
N THR A 194 5.18 -60.85 24.57
CA THR A 194 4.44 -61.09 25.84
C THR A 194 2.99 -60.57 25.98
N THR A 195 2.07 -61.48 25.67
CA THR A 195 0.80 -61.83 26.34
C THR A 195 -0.03 -60.80 27.13
N ALA A 196 -1.25 -60.58 26.63
CA ALA A 196 -2.55 -60.62 27.31
C ALA A 196 -2.70 -60.02 28.72
N GLN A 197 -3.39 -58.87 28.79
CA GLN A 197 -4.53 -58.61 29.69
C GLN A 197 -5.26 -57.34 29.25
N GLY A 198 -6.60 -57.37 29.31
CA GLY A 198 -7.46 -56.34 28.74
C GLY A 198 -7.67 -55.11 29.63
N VAL A 199 -8.72 -54.36 29.23
CA VAL A 199 -9.47 -53.33 29.96
C VAL A 199 -9.26 -51.89 29.46
N ASP A 200 -10.42 -51.31 29.12
CA ASP A 200 -10.87 -49.91 29.04
C ASP A 200 -10.52 -48.99 27.84
N GLU A 201 -11.54 -48.85 26.99
CA GLU A 201 -11.91 -47.58 26.34
C GLU A 201 -11.95 -46.44 27.38
N SER A 202 -10.94 -45.59 27.36
CA SER A 202 -11.03 -44.25 27.95
C SER A 202 -10.53 -43.22 26.92
N SER A 203 -11.51 -42.62 26.26
CA SER A 203 -11.38 -41.41 25.48
C SER A 203 -10.89 -40.27 26.37
N ASN A 204 -9.57 -40.09 26.49
CA ASN A 204 -8.96 -38.90 27.05
C ASN A 204 -9.02 -37.77 26.03
N LYS A 205 -10.16 -37.09 26.00
CA LYS A 205 -10.30 -35.74 25.47
C LYS A 205 -9.60 -34.81 26.46
N SER A 206 -8.27 -34.69 26.36
CA SER A 206 -7.53 -33.71 27.13
C SER A 206 -7.85 -32.34 26.54
N ASP A 207 -8.67 -31.57 27.25
CA ASP A 207 -8.91 -30.16 26.96
C ASP A 207 -7.56 -29.44 26.89
N ILE A 208 -7.23 -28.93 25.70
CA ILE A 208 -6.01 -28.17 25.44
C ILE A 208 -6.26 -26.77 26.03
N ASN A 209 -6.06 -26.65 27.33
CA ASN A 209 -5.97 -25.35 27.97
C ASN A 209 -4.53 -24.85 27.78
N CYS A 210 -4.31 -24.14 26.68
CA CYS A 210 -3.09 -23.38 26.45
C CYS A 210 -3.04 -22.24 27.49
N ASP A 211 -2.29 -22.41 28.58
CA ASP A 211 -1.95 -21.29 29.48
C ASP A 211 -0.89 -20.44 28.78
N CYS A 212 -1.34 -19.47 27.99
CA CYS A 212 -0.51 -18.36 27.55
C CYS A 212 -1.05 -17.09 28.23
N GLU A 213 -0.23 -16.46 29.07
CA GLU A 213 -0.52 -15.15 29.70
C GLU A 213 -0.84 -14.05 28.66
N ASP A 214 -0.51 -14.27 27.38
CA ASP A 214 -0.84 -13.40 26.22
C ASP A 214 -2.28 -13.50 25.69
N LYS A 215 -3.08 -14.49 26.10
CA LYS A 215 -4.40 -14.74 25.47
C LYS A 215 -5.34 -13.55 25.60
N ASN A 216 -5.40 -12.91 26.77
CA ASN A 216 -6.36 -11.83 26.98
C ASN A 216 -6.04 -10.59 26.12
N GLU A 217 -4.78 -10.23 26.00
CA GLU A 217 -4.35 -9.06 25.23
C GLU A 217 -4.41 -9.32 23.72
N THR A 218 -4.00 -10.50 23.27
CA THR A 218 -4.00 -10.85 21.83
C THR A 218 -5.41 -11.12 21.30
N THR A 219 -6.29 -11.75 22.08
CA THR A 219 -7.69 -11.98 21.68
C THR A 219 -8.50 -10.68 21.70
N GLU A 220 -8.21 -9.74 22.60
CA GLU A 220 -8.80 -8.39 22.55
C GLU A 220 -8.27 -7.59 21.35
N PHE A 221 -6.98 -7.70 21.04
CA PHE A 221 -6.35 -7.08 19.88
C PHE A 221 -6.90 -7.62 18.54
N ILE A 222 -7.21 -8.91 18.43
CA ILE A 222 -7.84 -9.48 17.21
C ILE A 222 -9.27 -8.94 17.03
N LYS A 223 -10.01 -8.75 18.13
CA LYS A 223 -11.36 -8.20 18.09
C LYS A 223 -11.37 -6.74 17.64
N THR A 224 -10.48 -5.93 18.20
CA THR A 224 -10.40 -4.49 17.92
C THR A 224 -9.63 -4.18 16.64
N GLY A 225 -8.59 -4.98 16.35
CA GLY A 225 -7.67 -4.78 15.24
C GLY A 225 -7.03 -3.39 15.26
N GLU A 226 -6.86 -2.75 16.42
CA GLU A 226 -6.35 -1.38 16.54
C GLU A 226 -4.80 -1.34 16.47
N LEU A 227 -4.19 -0.20 16.15
CA LEU A 227 -2.72 -0.08 16.19
C LEU A 227 -2.31 0.02 17.66
N PRO A 228 -1.18 -0.57 18.07
CA PRO A 228 -0.57 -0.17 19.33
C PRO A 228 -0.28 1.33 19.26
N VAL A 229 -0.86 2.10 20.19
CA VAL A 229 -0.70 3.55 20.24
C VAL A 229 0.64 3.84 20.91
N GLU A 230 1.70 3.94 20.12
CA GLU A 230 3.05 4.12 20.66
C GLU A 230 3.34 5.60 21.05
N ASN A 231 2.71 6.60 20.40
CA ASN A 231 2.89 8.02 20.74
C ASN A 231 1.63 8.91 20.60
N TRP A 232 1.67 10.11 21.18
CA TRP A 232 0.63 11.15 21.02
C TRP A 232 0.41 11.54 19.55
N TYR A 233 1.50 11.57 18.78
CA TYR A 233 1.51 11.82 17.35
C TYR A 233 0.72 10.75 16.60
N ASP A 234 0.92 9.49 16.99
CA ASP A 234 0.25 8.36 16.34
C ASP A 234 -1.25 8.42 16.60
N ASN A 235 -1.64 8.73 17.85
CA ASN A 235 -3.03 8.94 18.24
C ASN A 235 -3.68 10.09 17.45
N LEU A 236 -2.98 11.22 17.26
CA LEU A 236 -3.48 12.35 16.49
C LEU A 236 -3.78 11.95 15.05
N CYS A 237 -2.84 11.29 14.38
CA CYS A 237 -2.99 10.89 12.99
C CYS A 237 -4.08 9.83 12.81
N THR A 238 -4.18 8.86 13.72
CA THR A 238 -5.23 7.84 13.70
C THR A 238 -6.61 8.49 13.84
N LYS A 239 -6.78 9.41 14.79
CA LYS A 239 -8.02 10.18 14.94
C LYS A 239 -8.32 11.03 13.71
N ALA A 240 -7.32 11.72 13.17
CA ALA A 240 -7.47 12.52 11.96
C ALA A 240 -7.94 11.65 10.78
N SER A 241 -7.34 10.47 10.60
CA SER A 241 -7.75 9.50 9.57
C SER A 241 -9.21 9.08 9.71
N TYR A 242 -9.63 8.72 10.93
CA TYR A 242 -11.00 8.30 11.19
C TYR A 242 -12.01 9.43 10.97
N ILE A 243 -11.64 10.68 11.29
CA ILE A 243 -12.50 11.84 11.05
C ILE A 243 -12.59 12.14 9.56
N ILE A 244 -11.45 12.24 8.86
CA ILE A 244 -11.38 12.58 7.45
C ILE A 244 -12.06 11.51 6.60
N GLY A 245 -11.70 10.24 6.81
CA GLY A 245 -12.27 9.09 6.10
C GLY A 245 -13.67 8.66 6.58
N SER A 246 -14.47 9.57 7.14
CA SER A 246 -15.82 9.26 7.63
C SER A 246 -16.92 9.73 6.66
N ILE A 247 -18.02 8.98 6.60
CA ILE A 247 -19.20 9.35 5.80
C ILE A 247 -19.76 10.75 6.17
N PRO A 248 -19.88 11.14 7.46
CA PRO A 248 -20.28 12.51 7.80
C PRO A 248 -19.37 13.57 7.21
N MET A 249 -18.05 13.34 7.15
CA MET A 249 -17.11 14.25 6.53
C MET A 249 -17.31 14.33 5.01
N MET A 250 -17.57 13.20 4.33
CA MET A 250 -17.92 13.21 2.90
C MET A 250 -19.21 14.01 2.61
N ILE A 251 -20.22 13.88 3.47
CA ILE A 251 -21.46 14.66 3.35
C ILE A 251 -21.17 16.14 3.59
N ALA A 252 -20.41 16.47 4.63
CA ALA A 252 -20.03 17.84 4.94
C ALA A 252 -19.21 18.49 3.80
N PHE A 253 -18.31 17.72 3.18
CA PHE A 253 -17.54 18.15 2.01
C PHE A 253 -18.46 18.56 0.85
N TRP A 254 -19.39 17.69 0.42
CA TRP A 254 -20.31 18.01 -0.67
C TRP A 254 -21.29 19.13 -0.31
N LEU A 255 -21.75 19.22 0.94
CA LEU A 255 -22.52 20.37 1.42
C LEU A 255 -21.72 21.67 1.31
N GLY A 256 -20.44 21.65 1.65
CA GLY A 256 -19.52 22.78 1.49
C GLY A 256 -19.39 23.22 0.03
N VAL A 257 -19.19 22.27 -0.89
CA VAL A 257 -19.14 22.53 -2.33
C VAL A 257 -20.45 23.14 -2.82
N MET A 258 -21.60 22.61 -2.40
CA MET A 258 -22.92 23.15 -2.77
C MET A 258 -23.12 24.58 -2.25
N VAL A 259 -22.74 24.87 -1.01
CA VAL A 259 -22.79 26.22 -0.44
C VAL A 259 -21.89 27.17 -1.25
N TRP A 260 -20.68 26.73 -1.63
CA TRP A 260 -19.79 27.53 -2.47
C TRP A 260 -20.39 27.84 -3.85
N ILE A 261 -21.04 26.87 -4.50
CA ILE A 261 -21.75 27.06 -5.77
C ILE A 261 -22.83 28.16 -5.63
N VAL A 262 -23.64 28.08 -4.56
CA VAL A 262 -24.69 29.08 -4.28
C VAL A 262 -24.09 30.47 -4.04
N CYS A 263 -22.96 30.56 -3.32
CA CYS A 263 -22.23 31.81 -3.11
C CYS A 263 -21.70 32.44 -4.42
N GLY A 264 -21.58 31.68 -5.51
CA GLY A 264 -21.20 32.19 -6.84
C GLY A 264 -22.23 33.09 -7.49
N ILE A 265 -23.50 33.01 -7.05
CA ILE A 265 -24.60 33.87 -7.52
C ILE A 265 -24.41 35.32 -7.03
N ILE A 266 -23.73 35.50 -5.90
CA ILE A 266 -23.48 36.80 -5.28
C ILE A 266 -22.43 37.54 -6.14
N PRO A 267 -22.76 38.73 -6.70
CA PRO A 267 -21.81 39.49 -7.51
C PRO A 267 -20.58 39.89 -6.68
N LYS A 268 -19.39 39.53 -7.16
CA LYS A 268 -18.10 39.95 -6.59
C LYS A 268 -17.31 40.74 -7.61
N ASP A 269 -16.24 41.42 -7.17
CA ASP A 269 -15.37 42.17 -8.08
C ASP A 269 -14.93 41.31 -9.26
N ALA A 270 -15.09 41.90 -10.45
CA ALA A 270 -14.83 41.26 -11.73
C ALA A 270 -13.33 41.24 -12.11
N GLY A 271 -12.46 41.84 -11.28
CA GLY A 271 -11.03 41.96 -11.56
C GLY A 271 -10.67 42.92 -12.70
N ASN A 272 -11.66 43.64 -13.23
CA ASN A 272 -11.48 44.53 -14.37
C ASN A 272 -10.85 45.88 -13.97
N SER A 273 -10.07 46.47 -14.88
CA SER A 273 -9.54 47.83 -14.71
C SER A 273 -10.56 48.88 -15.22
N PRO A 274 -10.65 50.06 -14.57
CA PRO A 274 -11.52 51.15 -15.04
C PRO A 274 -11.07 51.68 -16.42
N PRO A 275 -11.98 52.27 -17.23
CA PRO A 275 -13.36 52.64 -16.90
C PRO A 275 -14.36 51.48 -17.00
N PHE A 276 -15.25 51.39 -16.00
CA PHE A 276 -16.29 50.38 -15.94
C PHE A 276 -17.52 50.80 -16.75
N THR A 277 -18.14 49.85 -17.46
CA THR A 277 -19.36 50.11 -18.26
C THR A 277 -20.66 50.01 -17.45
N GLY A 278 -20.57 49.54 -16.20
CA GLY A 278 -21.70 49.39 -15.28
C GLY A 278 -21.30 48.63 -14.01
N GLU A 279 -22.17 48.62 -12.99
CA GLU A 279 -21.89 47.91 -11.74
C GLU A 279 -21.98 46.39 -11.90
N THR A 280 -22.98 45.87 -12.61
CA THR A 280 -23.20 44.42 -12.82
C THR A 280 -23.47 44.04 -14.28
N THR A 281 -23.56 45.02 -15.18
CA THR A 281 -23.93 44.87 -16.59
C THR A 281 -22.98 45.64 -17.51
N GLY A 282 -22.92 45.26 -18.79
CA GLY A 282 -22.06 45.86 -19.81
C GLY A 282 -20.86 45.00 -20.19
N SER A 283 -20.02 45.48 -21.11
CA SER A 283 -18.85 44.75 -21.62
C SER A 283 -17.65 44.76 -20.67
N ASN A 284 -17.60 45.68 -19.70
CA ASN A 284 -16.59 45.78 -18.64
C ASN A 284 -17.25 46.09 -17.27
N PRO A 285 -18.03 45.17 -16.68
CA PRO A 285 -18.72 45.41 -15.42
C PRO A 285 -17.75 45.42 -14.25
N LYS A 286 -18.06 46.20 -13.20
CA LYS A 286 -17.29 46.22 -11.94
C LYS A 286 -17.45 44.91 -11.16
N LEU A 287 -18.67 44.37 -11.09
CA LEU A 287 -19.01 43.13 -10.41
C LEU A 287 -19.49 42.08 -11.41
N LYS A 288 -19.04 40.82 -11.23
CA LYS A 288 -19.38 39.67 -12.07
C LYS A 288 -19.88 38.51 -11.21
N LYS A 289 -20.94 37.84 -11.64
CA LYS A 289 -21.38 36.55 -11.07
C LYS A 289 -20.43 35.46 -11.52
N PHE A 290 -20.11 34.50 -10.64
CA PHE A 290 -19.10 33.48 -10.91
C PHE A 290 -17.75 34.09 -11.37
N SER A 291 -17.25 35.08 -10.62
CA SER A 291 -15.99 35.76 -10.94
C SER A 291 -14.77 34.85 -10.75
N ASP A 292 -13.63 35.21 -11.36
CA ASP A 292 -12.38 34.45 -11.22
C ASP A 292 -11.90 34.42 -9.76
N THR A 293 -12.14 35.50 -9.00
CA THR A 293 -11.90 35.55 -7.55
C THR A 293 -12.74 34.53 -6.77
N TRP A 294 -14.00 34.31 -7.17
CA TRP A 294 -14.85 33.28 -6.54
C TRP A 294 -14.34 31.86 -6.82
N GLN A 295 -13.82 31.59 -8.02
CA GLN A 295 -13.18 30.32 -8.35
C GLN A 295 -11.85 30.14 -7.60
N MET A 296 -11.04 31.19 -7.52
CA MET A 296 -9.74 31.14 -6.84
C MET A 296 -9.86 30.82 -5.34
N TYR A 297 -10.91 31.30 -4.67
CA TYR A 297 -11.11 30.99 -3.24
C TYR A 297 -11.33 29.50 -2.97
N ILE A 298 -12.18 28.83 -3.77
CA ILE A 298 -12.35 27.38 -3.58
C ILE A 298 -11.09 26.65 -4.01
N ASN A 299 -10.43 27.11 -5.07
CA ASN A 299 -9.22 26.46 -5.57
C ASN A 299 -8.13 26.45 -4.49
N THR A 300 -7.92 27.59 -3.84
CA THR A 300 -6.98 27.70 -2.71
C THR A 300 -7.42 26.86 -1.50
N ALA A 301 -8.72 26.81 -1.19
CA ALA A 301 -9.22 26.02 -0.06
C ALA A 301 -9.05 24.52 -0.26
N VAL A 302 -9.40 24.04 -1.47
CA VAL A 302 -9.22 22.65 -1.91
C VAL A 302 -7.74 22.30 -1.96
N ALA A 303 -6.88 23.21 -2.44
CA ALA A 303 -5.43 23.03 -2.40
C ALA A 303 -4.91 22.81 -0.98
N VAL A 304 -5.24 23.69 -0.04
CA VAL A 304 -4.83 23.52 1.37
C VAL A 304 -5.33 22.18 1.93
N SER A 305 -6.58 21.80 1.63
CA SER A 305 -7.16 20.54 2.09
C SER A 305 -6.48 19.32 1.49
N LEU A 306 -6.19 19.32 0.18
CA LEU A 306 -5.44 18.28 -0.53
C LEU A 306 -4.04 18.10 0.05
N LEU A 307 -3.32 19.20 0.32
CA LEU A 307 -2.00 19.16 0.95
C LEU A 307 -2.06 18.45 2.30
N ILE A 308 -3.04 18.79 3.14
CA ILE A 308 -3.23 18.19 4.45
C ILE A 308 -3.59 16.70 4.31
N CYS A 309 -4.61 16.37 3.53
CA CYS A 309 -5.12 15.00 3.37
C CYS A 309 -4.05 14.07 2.78
N SER A 310 -3.28 14.52 1.79
CA SER A 310 -2.25 13.71 1.13
C SER A 310 -1.06 13.45 2.05
N THR A 311 -0.68 14.45 2.85
CA THR A 311 0.37 14.31 3.87
C THR A 311 -0.05 13.34 4.97
N PHE A 312 -1.30 13.41 5.45
CA PHE A 312 -1.82 12.43 6.40
C PHE A 312 -1.86 11.02 5.81
N LEU A 313 -2.38 10.85 4.59
CA LEU A 313 -2.49 9.54 3.94
C LEU A 313 -1.13 8.85 3.81
N GLN A 314 -0.12 9.56 3.30
CA GLN A 314 1.24 9.01 3.16
C GLN A 314 1.83 8.60 4.51
N ASN A 315 1.65 9.43 5.53
CA ASN A 315 2.19 9.13 6.85
C ASN A 315 1.49 7.91 7.51
N ILE A 316 0.17 7.82 7.38
CA ILE A 316 -0.61 6.68 7.90
C ILE A 316 -0.18 5.40 7.19
N ARG A 317 -0.04 5.43 5.86
CA ARG A 317 0.43 4.29 5.06
C ARG A 317 1.80 3.80 5.49
N ALA A 318 2.79 4.68 5.52
CA ALA A 318 4.16 4.31 5.89
C ALA A 318 4.24 3.69 7.30
N ARG A 319 3.41 4.17 8.23
CA ARG A 319 3.32 3.60 9.58
C ARG A 319 2.70 2.21 9.59
N HIS A 320 1.61 2.03 8.84
CA HIS A 320 0.95 0.73 8.76
C HIS A 320 1.85 -0.31 8.08
N ASP A 321 2.56 0.07 7.01
CA ASP A 321 3.55 -0.79 6.36
C ASP A 321 4.62 -1.24 7.37
N LYS A 322 5.18 -0.31 8.16
CA LYS A 322 6.15 -0.62 9.21
C LYS A 322 5.59 -1.55 10.29
N PHE A 323 4.34 -1.35 10.68
CA PHE A 323 3.67 -2.21 11.65
C PHE A 323 3.50 -3.65 11.11
N ILE A 324 3.01 -3.78 9.88
CA ILE A 324 2.82 -5.08 9.22
C ILE A 324 4.18 -5.79 9.05
N ALA A 325 5.23 -5.07 8.62
CA ALA A 325 6.58 -5.62 8.50
C ALA A 325 7.11 -6.25 9.81
N LYS A 326 6.87 -5.60 10.96
CA LYS A 326 7.27 -6.13 12.28
C LYS A 326 6.56 -7.45 12.62
N PHE A 327 5.27 -7.55 12.33
CA PHE A 327 4.51 -8.79 12.56
C PHE A 327 4.94 -9.91 11.61
N LEU A 328 5.23 -9.55 10.35
CA LEU A 328 5.72 -10.51 9.36
C LEU A 328 7.07 -11.08 9.78
N LEU A 329 8.00 -10.26 10.29
CA LEU A 329 9.27 -10.74 10.87
C LEU A 329 9.04 -11.80 11.95
N GLN A 330 8.14 -11.55 12.90
CA GLN A 330 7.83 -12.51 13.96
C GLN A 330 7.22 -13.81 13.42
N ILE A 331 6.39 -13.72 12.38
CA ILE A 331 5.84 -14.90 11.70
C ILE A 331 6.97 -15.70 11.04
N TYR A 332 7.90 -15.03 10.36
CA TYR A 332 9.06 -15.66 9.74
C TYR A 332 9.94 -16.38 10.76
N ASP A 333 10.21 -15.77 11.91
CA ASP A 333 10.99 -16.40 12.98
C ASP A 333 10.31 -17.69 13.48
N LEU A 334 8.99 -17.66 13.68
CA LEU A 334 8.22 -18.84 14.07
C LEU A 334 8.27 -19.94 13.01
N GLU A 335 8.14 -19.58 11.73
CA GLU A 335 8.23 -20.56 10.64
C GLU A 335 9.62 -21.18 10.50
N HIS A 336 10.66 -20.37 10.68
CA HIS A 336 12.03 -20.84 10.67
C HIS A 336 12.29 -21.81 11.83
N GLU A 337 11.77 -21.51 13.03
CA GLU A 337 11.87 -22.41 14.19
C GLU A 337 11.13 -23.73 13.95
N ILE A 338 9.92 -23.67 13.39
CA ILE A 338 9.13 -24.87 13.02
C ILE A 338 9.91 -25.74 12.04
N ASP A 339 10.39 -25.14 10.95
CA ASP A 339 11.09 -25.86 9.89
C ASP A 339 12.38 -26.52 10.41
N THR A 340 13.17 -25.77 11.17
CA THR A 340 14.42 -26.27 11.77
C THR A 340 14.15 -27.47 12.69
N LYS A 341 13.13 -27.39 13.56
CA LYS A 341 12.77 -28.51 14.45
C LYS A 341 12.29 -29.74 13.69
N LEU A 342 11.42 -29.58 12.69
CA LEU A 342 10.91 -30.68 11.88
C LEU A 342 12.04 -31.37 11.09
N ARG A 343 12.92 -30.59 10.47
CA ARG A 343 14.09 -31.10 9.73
C ARG A 343 15.07 -31.82 10.65
N THR A 344 15.30 -31.29 11.85
CA THR A 344 16.18 -31.93 12.85
C THR A 344 15.61 -33.26 13.32
N ALA A 345 14.31 -33.32 13.59
CA ALA A 345 13.64 -34.55 14.02
C ALA A 345 13.64 -35.65 12.95
N LEU A 346 13.53 -35.27 11.67
CA LEU A 346 13.55 -36.20 10.54
C LEU A 346 14.94 -36.43 9.94
N ASN A 347 15.96 -35.73 10.44
CA ASN A 347 17.31 -35.66 9.88
C ASN A 347 17.30 -35.36 8.37
N ASP A 348 16.48 -34.39 7.96
CA ASP A 348 16.22 -34.03 6.56
C ASP A 348 16.52 -32.55 6.28
N TYR A 349 17.77 -32.29 5.93
CA TYR A 349 18.28 -30.93 5.68
C TYR A 349 18.35 -30.57 4.19
N ASP A 350 18.21 -31.55 3.29
CA ASP A 350 18.41 -31.36 1.86
C ASP A 350 17.10 -31.22 1.07
N THR A 351 15.96 -31.62 1.65
CA THR A 351 14.67 -31.55 0.93
C THR A 351 14.27 -30.09 0.71
N LEU A 352 14.23 -29.69 -0.57
CA LEU A 352 13.80 -28.37 -1.01
C LEU A 352 12.29 -28.20 -0.82
N HIS A 353 11.88 -26.98 -0.51
CA HIS A 353 10.47 -26.61 -0.47
C HIS A 353 9.85 -26.65 -1.89
N PRO A 354 8.54 -26.97 -2.01
CA PRO A 354 7.84 -26.97 -3.29
C PRO A 354 7.75 -25.55 -3.88
N ILE A 355 7.71 -25.46 -5.20
CA ILE A 355 7.48 -24.16 -5.86
C ILE A 355 5.99 -23.84 -5.81
N ILE A 356 5.65 -22.67 -5.28
CA ILE A 356 4.29 -22.12 -5.36
C ILE A 356 4.21 -21.21 -6.57
N GLU A 357 3.17 -21.44 -7.39
CA GLU A 357 2.84 -20.58 -8.53
C GLU A 357 1.63 -19.72 -8.19
N VAL A 358 1.81 -18.39 -8.21
CA VAL A 358 0.70 -17.45 -8.12
C VAL A 358 0.28 -17.05 -9.53
N ALA A 359 -0.86 -17.57 -9.95
CA ALA A 359 -1.38 -17.33 -11.29
C ALA A 359 -1.77 -15.85 -11.48
N PRO A 360 -1.47 -15.24 -12.63
CA PRO A 360 -1.89 -13.88 -12.90
C PRO A 360 -3.42 -13.80 -13.00
N VAL A 361 -4.01 -12.80 -12.36
CA VAL A 361 -5.45 -12.52 -12.45
C VAL A 361 -5.81 -12.20 -13.91
N LYS A 362 -6.90 -12.80 -14.43
CA LYS A 362 -7.39 -12.51 -15.78
C LYS A 362 -7.86 -11.06 -15.85
N ARG A 363 -7.35 -10.30 -16.82
CA ARG A 363 -7.67 -8.87 -17.00
C ARG A 363 -8.36 -8.58 -18.32
N SER A 364 -9.27 -7.61 -18.28
CA SER A 364 -9.89 -7.03 -19.48
C SER A 364 -8.84 -6.23 -20.27
N LYS A 365 -9.09 -5.96 -21.56
CA LYS A 365 -8.20 -5.12 -22.37
C LYS A 365 -8.07 -3.70 -21.80
N LEU A 366 -9.16 -3.16 -21.26
CA LEU A 366 -9.18 -1.83 -20.66
C LEU A 366 -8.35 -1.81 -19.37
N GLU A 367 -8.48 -2.84 -18.54
CA GLU A 367 -7.69 -2.97 -17.31
C GLU A 367 -6.20 -3.07 -17.59
N VAL A 368 -5.79 -3.74 -18.67
CA VAL A 368 -4.37 -3.79 -19.07
C VAL A 368 -3.84 -2.40 -19.43
N ILE A 369 -4.65 -1.55 -20.07
CA ILE A 369 -4.26 -0.18 -20.40
C ILE A 369 -4.15 0.67 -19.13
N ILE A 370 -5.09 0.52 -18.20
CA ILE A 370 -5.07 1.24 -16.92
C ILE A 370 -3.85 0.81 -16.09
N ASP A 371 -3.59 -0.49 -15.99
CA ASP A 371 -2.43 -1.02 -15.27
C ASP A 371 -1.12 -0.58 -15.93
N TRP A 372 -1.06 -0.47 -17.26
CA TRP A 372 0.10 0.08 -17.93
C TRP A 372 0.36 1.53 -17.55
N TYR A 373 -0.68 2.37 -17.53
CA TYR A 373 -0.53 3.76 -17.10
C TYR A 373 -0.08 3.84 -15.65
N ALA A 374 -0.67 3.02 -14.76
CA ALA A 374 -0.26 2.93 -13.37
C ALA A 374 1.20 2.49 -13.21
N ASP A 375 1.69 1.55 -14.03
CA ASP A 375 3.09 1.14 -14.06
C ASP A 375 4.00 2.29 -14.53
N VAL A 376 3.58 3.06 -15.54
CA VAL A 376 4.35 4.21 -16.03
C VAL A 376 4.51 5.25 -14.92
N ILE A 377 3.43 5.56 -14.19
CA ILE A 377 3.45 6.50 -13.07
C ILE A 377 4.25 5.95 -11.89
N GLY A 378 4.02 4.70 -11.48
CA GLY A 378 4.68 4.10 -10.32
C GLY A 378 6.17 3.78 -10.51
N THR A 379 6.69 3.87 -11.74
CA THR A 379 8.10 3.61 -12.05
C THR A 379 8.91 4.88 -12.30
N GLY A 380 10.23 4.74 -12.43
CA GLY A 380 11.13 5.86 -12.77
C GLY A 380 10.79 6.60 -14.06
N ILE A 381 9.96 6.02 -14.94
CA ILE A 381 9.51 6.66 -16.18
C ILE A 381 8.61 7.87 -15.87
N GLY A 382 7.69 7.74 -14.92
CA GLY A 382 6.82 8.85 -14.47
C GLY A 382 7.63 10.04 -13.97
N VAL A 383 8.72 9.79 -13.24
CA VAL A 383 9.65 10.83 -12.78
C VAL A 383 10.37 11.51 -13.95
N VAL A 384 10.84 10.73 -14.94
CA VAL A 384 11.48 11.30 -16.13
C VAL A 384 10.51 12.17 -16.91
N VAL A 385 9.26 11.73 -17.07
CA VAL A 385 8.19 12.52 -17.70
C VAL A 385 7.95 13.80 -16.91
N ALA A 386 7.86 13.73 -15.59
CA ALA A 386 7.71 14.89 -14.72
C ALA A 386 8.84 15.91 -14.90
N ILE A 387 10.10 15.45 -14.88
CA ILE A 387 11.28 16.30 -15.07
C ILE A 387 11.23 17.00 -16.44
N ILE A 388 10.82 16.29 -17.49
CA ILE A 388 10.68 16.88 -18.83
C ILE A 388 9.58 17.94 -18.83
N VAL A 389 8.40 17.63 -18.30
CA VAL A 389 7.27 18.58 -18.27
C VAL A 389 7.61 19.83 -17.46
N PHE A 390 8.15 19.68 -16.25
CA PHE A 390 8.56 20.81 -15.42
C PHE A 390 9.74 21.57 -16.04
N GLY A 391 10.68 20.88 -16.68
CA GLY A 391 11.79 21.51 -17.39
C GLY A 391 11.32 22.36 -18.57
N VAL A 392 10.36 21.85 -19.35
CA VAL A 392 9.73 22.60 -20.45
C VAL A 392 8.93 23.78 -19.93
N TRP A 393 8.17 23.60 -18.85
CA TRP A 393 7.42 24.69 -18.21
C TRP A 393 8.35 25.79 -17.67
N ILE A 394 9.49 25.44 -17.06
CA ILE A 394 10.47 26.43 -16.63
C ILE A 394 11.09 27.14 -17.85
N GLY A 395 11.45 26.40 -18.89
CA GLY A 395 12.08 26.93 -20.09
C GLY A 395 11.20 27.89 -20.89
N ILE A 396 9.89 27.62 -20.98
CA ILE A 396 8.92 28.48 -21.68
C ILE A 396 8.46 29.66 -20.81
N GLY A 397 8.66 29.62 -19.49
CA GLY A 397 8.31 30.73 -18.61
C GLY A 397 9.08 32.02 -18.89
N GLN A 398 10.37 31.91 -19.24
CA GLN A 398 11.20 33.06 -19.59
C GLN A 398 10.68 33.85 -20.82
N PRO A 399 10.39 33.24 -21.99
CA PRO A 399 9.84 33.96 -23.13
C PRO A 399 8.42 34.49 -22.90
N LEU A 400 7.65 33.93 -21.97
CA LEU A 400 6.30 34.39 -21.60
C LEU A 400 6.28 35.36 -20.40
N HIS A 401 7.45 35.83 -19.96
CA HIS A 401 7.61 36.78 -18.86
C HIS A 401 6.98 36.35 -17.53
N TRP A 402 6.76 35.06 -17.30
CA TRP A 402 6.21 34.53 -16.05
C TRP A 402 4.92 35.23 -15.61
N ASN A 403 4.01 35.53 -16.56
CA ASN A 403 2.74 36.16 -16.24
C ASN A 403 1.81 35.22 -15.44
N ASP A 404 0.76 35.77 -14.82
CA ASP A 404 -0.15 34.98 -13.97
C ASP A 404 -0.83 33.82 -14.73
N ASN A 405 -1.10 33.99 -16.03
CA ASN A 405 -1.66 32.93 -16.87
C ASN A 405 -0.66 31.80 -17.14
N TRP A 406 0.65 32.06 -17.13
CA TRP A 406 1.69 31.05 -17.28
C TRP A 406 1.93 30.28 -15.99
N TRP A 407 1.83 30.95 -14.84
CA TRP A 407 1.83 30.25 -13.55
C TRP A 407 0.62 29.32 -13.45
N LEU A 408 -0.57 29.82 -13.75
CA LEU A 408 -1.82 29.05 -13.64
C LEU A 408 -1.90 27.84 -14.59
N ILE A 409 -1.11 27.82 -15.68
CA ILE A 409 -1.10 26.70 -16.62
C ILE A 409 -0.54 25.43 -15.99
N ILE A 410 0.43 25.53 -15.08
CA ILE A 410 1.00 24.35 -14.44
C ILE A 410 -0.02 23.71 -13.53
N GLY A 411 -0.72 24.52 -12.72
CA GLY A 411 -1.82 24.08 -11.88
C GLY A 411 -2.96 23.44 -12.67
N THR A 412 -3.26 23.97 -13.87
CA THR A 412 -4.27 23.37 -14.75
C THR A 412 -3.84 22.01 -15.30
N TYR A 413 -2.58 21.89 -15.73
CA TYR A 413 -2.02 20.62 -16.19
C TYR A 413 -2.02 19.57 -15.07
N THR A 414 -1.45 19.91 -13.91
CA THR A 414 -1.35 19.00 -12.77
C THR A 414 -2.72 18.64 -12.23
N GLY A 415 -3.69 19.57 -12.20
CA GLY A 415 -5.07 19.26 -11.80
C GLY A 415 -5.80 18.32 -12.76
N LEU A 416 -5.57 18.43 -14.08
CA LEU A 416 -6.14 17.49 -15.06
C LEU A 416 -5.51 16.09 -14.95
N VAL A 417 -4.20 16.03 -14.70
CA VAL A 417 -3.48 14.76 -14.51
C VAL A 417 -3.87 14.13 -13.17
N GLY A 418 -3.86 14.87 -12.07
CA GLY A 418 -4.28 14.42 -10.75
C GLY A 418 -5.72 13.91 -10.73
N PHE A 419 -6.62 14.55 -11.48
CA PHE A 419 -7.98 14.03 -11.67
C PHE A 419 -7.99 12.66 -12.35
N LEU A 420 -7.21 12.44 -13.41
CA LEU A 420 -7.09 11.13 -14.04
C LEU A 420 -6.46 10.10 -13.08
N ASP A 421 -5.38 10.50 -12.41
CA ASP A 421 -4.61 9.67 -11.49
C ASP A 421 -5.47 9.22 -10.31
N GLY A 422 -6.34 10.09 -9.78
CA GLY A 422 -7.29 9.73 -8.72
C GLY A 422 -8.21 8.57 -9.10
N TYR A 423 -8.74 8.53 -10.33
CA TYR A 423 -9.54 7.40 -10.83
C TYR A 423 -8.68 6.13 -10.99
N ILE A 424 -7.47 6.28 -11.52
CA ILE A 424 -6.58 5.15 -11.80
C ILE A 424 -6.06 4.52 -10.50
N ILE A 425 -5.57 5.33 -9.57
CA ILE A 425 -5.18 4.92 -8.21
C ILE A 425 -6.34 4.16 -7.56
N ARG A 426 -7.57 4.66 -7.67
CA ARG A 426 -8.72 4.01 -7.04
C ARG A 426 -9.03 2.64 -7.64
N GLN A 427 -9.05 2.54 -8.97
CA GLN A 427 -9.33 1.29 -9.67
C GLN A 427 -8.23 0.25 -9.43
N VAL A 428 -6.96 0.67 -9.46
CA VAL A 428 -5.80 -0.19 -9.20
C VAL A 428 -5.81 -0.67 -7.75
N TYR A 429 -6.05 0.23 -6.79
CA TYR A 429 -6.12 -0.08 -5.36
C TYR A 429 -7.20 -1.12 -5.04
N PHE A 430 -8.40 -0.98 -5.61
CA PHE A 430 -9.49 -1.95 -5.40
C PHE A 430 -9.11 -3.35 -5.88
N LYS A 431 -8.49 -3.46 -7.05
CA LYS A 431 -8.01 -4.74 -7.59
C LYS A 431 -6.91 -5.35 -6.73
N ILE A 432 -6.01 -4.51 -6.25
CA ILE A 432 -4.89 -4.91 -5.39
C ILE A 432 -5.40 -5.55 -4.12
N ILE A 433 -6.29 -4.87 -3.38
CA ILE A 433 -6.87 -5.41 -2.15
C ILE A 433 -7.56 -6.74 -2.42
N GLN A 434 -8.39 -6.80 -3.46
CA GLN A 434 -9.12 -8.03 -3.78
C GLN A 434 -8.14 -9.18 -4.10
N HIS A 435 -7.02 -8.90 -4.75
CA HIS A 435 -6.01 -9.92 -5.02
C HIS A 435 -5.30 -10.37 -3.74
N GLU A 436 -4.99 -9.44 -2.85
CA GLU A 436 -4.36 -9.70 -1.56
C GLU A 436 -5.26 -10.55 -0.65
N GLU A 437 -6.52 -10.13 -0.43
CA GLU A 437 -7.53 -10.85 0.36
C GLU A 437 -7.70 -12.30 -0.13
N ASN A 438 -7.75 -12.51 -1.46
CA ASN A 438 -7.84 -13.84 -2.03
C ASN A 438 -6.62 -14.73 -1.69
N ASN A 439 -5.41 -14.16 -1.66
CA ASN A 439 -4.20 -14.91 -1.31
C ASN A 439 -4.14 -15.22 0.19
N PHE A 440 -4.55 -14.28 1.06
CA PHE A 440 -4.66 -14.54 2.49
C PHE A 440 -5.72 -15.60 2.80
N GLN A 441 -6.87 -15.57 2.12
CA GLN A 441 -7.90 -16.59 2.27
C GLN A 441 -7.40 -17.96 1.82
N MET A 442 -6.70 -18.06 0.68
CA MET A 442 -6.08 -19.31 0.24
C MET A 442 -5.12 -19.88 1.28
N LEU A 443 -4.28 -19.03 1.89
CA LEU A 443 -3.39 -19.45 2.97
C LEU A 443 -4.16 -19.91 4.22
N ALA A 444 -5.22 -19.21 4.59
CA ALA A 444 -6.07 -19.61 5.71
C ALA A 444 -6.76 -20.96 5.47
N ASP A 445 -7.22 -21.23 4.24
CA ASP A 445 -7.83 -22.51 3.86
C ASP A 445 -6.79 -23.66 3.89
N GLU A 446 -5.56 -23.41 3.45
CA GLU A 446 -4.46 -24.37 3.53
C GLU A 446 -4.06 -24.67 4.99
N ASP A 447 -3.98 -23.64 5.83
CA ASP A 447 -3.76 -23.79 7.27
C ASP A 447 -4.89 -24.60 7.90
N MET A 448 -6.15 -24.30 7.57
CA MET A 448 -7.31 -25.02 8.08
C MET A 448 -7.22 -26.52 7.73
N ALA A 449 -6.88 -26.85 6.49
CA ALA A 449 -6.73 -28.22 6.06
C ALA A 449 -5.64 -28.97 6.84
N LEU A 450 -4.51 -28.31 7.13
CA LEU A 450 -3.45 -28.87 7.96
C LEU A 450 -3.94 -29.11 9.39
N PHE A 451 -4.57 -28.12 10.02
CA PHE A 451 -5.04 -28.20 11.40
C PHE A 451 -6.12 -29.29 11.58
N GLN A 452 -7.05 -29.40 10.63
CA GLN A 452 -8.06 -30.46 10.62
C GLN A 452 -7.43 -31.84 10.43
N ARG A 453 -6.43 -31.98 9.55
CA ARG A 453 -5.76 -33.25 9.28
C ARG A 453 -5.05 -33.82 10.52
N TYR A 454 -4.48 -32.96 11.35
CA TYR A 454 -3.73 -33.35 12.56
C TYR A 454 -4.47 -33.08 13.88
N ASN A 455 -5.76 -32.73 13.82
CA ASN A 455 -6.60 -32.43 14.99
C ASN A 455 -6.00 -31.38 15.96
N ILE A 456 -5.35 -30.36 15.41
CA ILE A 456 -4.81 -29.25 16.20
C ILE A 456 -5.99 -28.32 16.57
N PRO A 457 -6.29 -28.09 17.86
CA PRO A 457 -7.38 -27.20 18.22
C PRO A 457 -7.03 -25.76 17.85
N CYS A 458 -7.92 -25.11 17.13
CA CYS A 458 -7.80 -23.72 16.74
C CYS A 458 -9.21 -23.13 16.67
N GLU A 459 -9.37 -21.89 17.13
CA GLU A 459 -10.66 -21.21 17.08
C GLU A 459 -10.98 -20.80 15.63
N ASP A 460 -12.23 -20.98 15.21
CA ASP A 460 -12.70 -20.66 13.84
C ASP A 460 -12.45 -19.19 13.46
N GLU A 461 -12.39 -18.28 14.45
CA GLU A 461 -12.08 -16.86 14.27
C GLU A 461 -10.70 -16.64 13.65
N TYR A 462 -9.73 -17.54 13.90
CA TYR A 462 -8.39 -17.43 13.33
C TYR A 462 -8.31 -17.85 11.86
N PHE A 463 -9.37 -18.39 11.26
CA PHE A 463 -9.40 -18.76 9.84
C PHE A 463 -10.24 -17.80 8.98
N GLY A 464 -10.63 -16.64 9.53
CA GLY A 464 -11.39 -15.66 8.78
C GLY A 464 -12.85 -16.06 8.53
N ILE A 465 -13.39 -17.05 9.26
CA ILE A 465 -14.82 -17.40 9.21
C ILE A 465 -15.61 -16.26 9.88
N LYS A 466 -15.92 -15.22 9.10
CA LYS A 466 -16.74 -14.09 9.54
C LYS A 466 -18.18 -14.58 9.68
N GLY A 467 -18.72 -14.54 10.90
CA GLY A 467 -20.17 -14.68 11.11
C GLY A 467 -20.95 -13.62 10.30
N PRO A 468 -22.28 -13.78 10.12
CA PRO A 468 -23.06 -12.86 9.29
C PRO A 468 -22.99 -11.43 9.84
N VAL A 469 -22.19 -10.59 9.19
CA VAL A 469 -22.07 -9.17 9.54
C VAL A 469 -23.38 -8.49 9.19
N LYS A 470 -24.09 -7.98 10.20
CA LYS A 470 -25.25 -7.10 9.96
C LYS A 470 -24.74 -5.82 9.30
N MET A 471 -24.94 -5.71 7.98
CA MET A 471 -24.50 -4.53 7.24
C MET A 471 -25.32 -3.30 7.64
N ASN A 472 -24.68 -2.42 8.41
CA ASN A 472 -25.19 -1.09 8.72
C ASN A 472 -25.31 -0.25 7.43
N TRP A 473 -26.25 0.70 7.40
CA TRP A 473 -26.47 1.58 6.25
C TRP A 473 -25.22 2.36 5.83
N ASN A 474 -24.42 2.82 6.79
CA ASN A 474 -23.15 3.51 6.51
C ASN A 474 -22.17 2.62 5.75
N LEU A 475 -22.09 1.32 6.10
CA LEU A 475 -21.23 0.36 5.42
C LEU A 475 -21.71 0.14 3.98
N LYS A 476 -23.02 -0.03 3.76
CA LYS A 476 -23.57 -0.20 2.41
C LYS A 476 -23.28 0.99 1.51
N ILE A 477 -23.44 2.21 2.02
CA ILE A 477 -23.18 3.43 1.27
C ILE A 477 -21.69 3.56 0.96
N SER A 478 -20.81 3.33 1.95
CA SER A 478 -19.35 3.31 1.76
C SER A 478 -18.95 2.33 0.66
N THR A 479 -19.36 1.06 0.77
CA THR A 479 -19.02 0.02 -0.20
C THR A 479 -19.53 0.35 -1.60
N TYR A 480 -20.73 0.93 -1.72
CA TYR A 480 -21.27 1.33 -3.00
C TYR A 480 -20.48 2.49 -3.63
N ILE A 481 -20.16 3.54 -2.86
CA ILE A 481 -19.34 4.67 -3.33
C ILE A 481 -17.97 4.16 -3.76
N ASN A 482 -17.36 3.30 -2.95
CA ASN A 482 -16.07 2.67 -3.22
C ASN A 482 -16.09 1.89 -4.55
N TYR A 483 -17.10 1.05 -4.74
CA TYR A 483 -17.29 0.26 -5.96
C TYR A 483 -17.48 1.15 -7.20
N LEU A 484 -18.31 2.19 -7.10
CA LEU A 484 -18.58 3.10 -8.20
C LEU A 484 -17.31 3.84 -8.64
N CYS A 485 -16.54 4.35 -7.68
CA CYS A 485 -15.31 5.11 -7.95
C CYS A 485 -14.20 4.20 -8.51
N ALA A 486 -14.13 2.94 -8.09
CA ALA A 486 -13.13 1.96 -8.55
C ALA A 486 -13.45 1.26 -9.89
N SER A 487 -14.60 1.54 -10.50
CA SER A 487 -15.00 0.89 -11.76
C SER A 487 -14.08 1.28 -12.92
N GLN A 488 -13.71 0.33 -13.78
CA GLN A 488 -12.92 0.65 -15.00
C GLN A 488 -13.60 1.68 -15.92
N TRP A 489 -14.95 1.76 -15.89
CA TRP A 489 -15.70 2.74 -16.67
C TRP A 489 -15.58 4.16 -16.11
N SER A 490 -15.31 4.31 -14.80
CA SER A 490 -15.11 5.63 -14.20
C SER A 490 -13.86 6.31 -14.77
N VAL A 491 -12.79 5.55 -15.04
CA VAL A 491 -11.58 6.01 -15.72
C VAL A 491 -11.86 6.46 -17.16
N VAL A 492 -12.70 5.74 -17.90
CA VAL A 492 -13.06 6.15 -19.28
C VAL A 492 -13.87 7.45 -19.25
N CYS A 493 -14.82 7.55 -18.31
CA CYS A 493 -15.59 8.77 -18.11
C CYS A 493 -14.69 9.96 -17.74
N SER A 494 -13.64 9.77 -16.93
CA SER A 494 -12.73 10.85 -16.57
C SER A 494 -11.95 11.37 -17.77
N VAL A 495 -11.48 10.50 -18.65
CA VAL A 495 -10.83 10.91 -19.92
C VAL A 495 -11.79 11.72 -20.79
N LEU A 496 -13.06 11.30 -20.91
CA LEU A 496 -14.06 12.07 -21.67
C LEU A 496 -14.33 13.45 -21.06
N ILE A 497 -14.35 13.55 -19.73
CA ILE A 497 -14.50 14.82 -19.02
C ILE A 497 -13.29 15.72 -19.27
N ILE A 498 -12.06 15.20 -19.18
CA ILE A 498 -10.83 15.93 -19.47
C ILE A 498 -10.86 16.49 -20.90
N LEU A 499 -11.23 15.68 -21.90
CA LEU A 499 -11.36 16.14 -23.28
C LEU A 499 -12.40 17.25 -23.43
N GLY A 500 -13.53 17.15 -22.72
CA GLY A 500 -14.55 18.19 -22.65
C GLY A 500 -14.02 19.50 -22.02
N LEU A 501 -13.30 19.41 -20.91
CA LEU A 501 -12.69 20.55 -20.22
C LEU A 501 -11.61 21.24 -21.08
N ILE A 502 -10.75 20.47 -21.74
CA ILE A 502 -9.76 20.98 -22.69
C ILE A 502 -10.45 21.69 -23.87
N GLY A 503 -11.54 21.10 -24.40
CA GLY A 503 -12.35 21.71 -25.44
C GLY A 503 -12.96 23.05 -25.01
N ALA A 504 -13.51 23.11 -23.79
CA ALA A 504 -14.07 24.33 -23.21
C ALA A 504 -12.98 25.40 -22.98
N ALA A 505 -11.85 25.04 -22.38
CA ALA A 505 -10.72 25.94 -22.16
C ALA A 505 -10.15 26.47 -23.49
N SER A 506 -10.07 25.62 -24.51
CA SER A 506 -9.65 26.01 -25.87
C SER A 506 -10.64 26.98 -26.52
N GLY A 507 -11.94 26.75 -26.37
CA GLY A 507 -12.99 27.68 -26.82
C GLY A 507 -12.89 29.06 -26.15
N LEU A 508 -12.45 29.08 -24.88
CA LEU A 508 -12.17 30.28 -24.10
C LEU A 508 -10.74 30.82 -24.28
N LYS A 509 -10.00 30.31 -25.28
CA LYS A 509 -8.64 30.73 -25.65
C LYS A 509 -7.62 30.65 -24.51
N TRP A 510 -7.77 29.68 -23.60
CA TRP A 510 -6.89 29.51 -22.44
C TRP A 510 -6.78 30.77 -21.56
N SER A 511 -7.84 31.59 -21.52
CA SER A 511 -7.97 32.68 -20.56
C SER A 511 -7.99 32.16 -19.12
N THR A 512 -7.75 33.04 -18.15
CA THR A 512 -7.77 32.72 -16.71
C THR A 512 -9.06 31.97 -16.32
N THR A 513 -10.22 32.45 -16.78
CA THR A 513 -11.51 31.76 -16.57
C THR A 513 -11.54 30.37 -17.22
N GLY A 514 -11.01 30.22 -18.43
CA GLY A 514 -10.98 28.93 -19.13
C GLY A 514 -10.08 27.90 -18.42
N GLN A 515 -8.94 28.34 -17.89
CA GLN A 515 -8.03 27.51 -17.11
C GLN A 515 -8.63 27.13 -15.74
N LEU A 516 -9.23 28.09 -15.02
CA LEU A 516 -9.88 27.83 -13.74
C LEU A 516 -11.09 26.89 -13.86
N ILE A 517 -11.87 26.97 -14.95
CA ILE A 517 -12.96 26.02 -15.25
C ILE A 517 -12.42 24.61 -15.48
N ALA A 518 -11.24 24.46 -16.09
CA ALA A 518 -10.62 23.15 -16.26
C ALA A 518 -10.05 22.61 -14.94
N ASN A 519 -9.52 23.48 -14.08
CA ASN A 519 -8.79 23.08 -12.87
C ASN A 519 -9.67 22.91 -11.61
N THR A 520 -10.63 23.81 -11.37
CA THR A 520 -11.40 23.81 -10.12
C THR A 520 -12.26 22.54 -9.95
N PRO A 521 -13.04 22.10 -10.96
CA PRO A 521 -13.83 20.87 -10.84
C PRO A 521 -12.96 19.62 -10.67
N THR A 522 -11.79 19.58 -11.32
CA THR A 522 -10.88 18.43 -11.26
C THR A 522 -10.27 18.29 -9.87
N MET A 523 -9.80 19.39 -9.27
CA MET A 523 -9.25 19.38 -7.91
C MET A 523 -10.29 19.03 -6.84
N ILE A 524 -11.54 19.51 -6.99
CA ILE A 524 -12.63 19.13 -6.05
C ILE A 524 -12.88 17.62 -6.08
N ILE A 525 -12.88 17.01 -7.26
CA ILE A 525 -13.13 15.57 -7.39
C ILE A 525 -11.90 14.76 -6.93
N GLU A 526 -10.70 15.24 -7.21
CA GLU A 526 -9.45 14.67 -6.67
C GLU A 526 -9.46 14.64 -5.14
N GLU A 527 -9.84 15.75 -4.48
CA GLU A 527 -9.95 15.81 -3.01
C GLU A 527 -10.98 14.82 -2.48
N PHE A 528 -12.14 14.73 -3.15
CA PHE A 528 -13.16 13.76 -2.79
C PHE A 528 -12.63 12.33 -2.88
N PHE A 529 -11.88 11.99 -3.92
CA PHE A 529 -11.27 10.68 -4.05
C PHE A 529 -10.19 10.39 -3.04
N LEU A 530 -9.43 11.40 -2.64
CA LEU A 530 -8.46 11.25 -1.56
C LEU A 530 -9.15 10.92 -0.23
N ILE A 531 -10.28 11.57 0.07
CA ILE A 531 -11.11 11.26 1.26
C ILE A 531 -11.65 9.82 1.19
N VAL A 532 -12.19 9.42 0.04
CA VAL A 532 -12.68 8.05 -0.20
C VAL A 532 -11.55 7.02 -0.11
N LEU A 533 -10.36 7.36 -0.59
CA LEU A 533 -9.18 6.52 -0.51
C LEU A 533 -8.72 6.34 0.93
N ILE A 534 -8.71 7.40 1.75
CA ILE A 534 -8.41 7.32 3.19
C ILE A 534 -9.40 6.38 3.89
N GLN A 535 -10.69 6.50 3.61
CA GLN A 535 -11.70 5.61 4.20
C GLN A 535 -11.42 4.15 3.84
N ALA A 536 -11.27 3.85 2.56
CA ALA A 536 -11.04 2.48 2.09
C ALA A 536 -9.68 1.92 2.54
N HIS A 537 -8.70 2.80 2.76
CA HIS A 537 -7.42 2.47 3.36
C HIS A 537 -7.59 2.01 4.81
N ASN A 538 -8.28 2.80 5.63
CA ASN A 538 -8.57 2.43 7.01
C ASN A 538 -9.36 1.12 7.13
N GLU A 539 -10.34 0.90 6.26
CA GLU A 539 -11.13 -0.34 6.22
C GLU A 539 -10.25 -1.55 5.85
N ALA A 540 -9.49 -1.48 4.76
CA ALA A 540 -8.63 -2.58 4.31
C ALA A 540 -7.49 -2.87 5.28
N ASP A 541 -6.89 -1.85 5.90
CA ASP A 541 -5.81 -2.06 6.87
C ASP A 541 -6.29 -2.68 8.18
N LEU A 542 -7.52 -2.39 8.60
CA LEU A 542 -8.12 -3.06 9.74
C LEU A 542 -8.29 -4.56 9.46
N GLU A 543 -8.72 -4.90 8.25
CA GLU A 543 -8.87 -6.29 7.81
C GLU A 543 -7.51 -7.00 7.74
N ARG A 544 -6.54 -6.40 7.05
CA ARG A 544 -5.16 -6.91 6.93
C ARG A 544 -4.52 -7.18 8.29
N ARG A 545 -4.67 -6.26 9.25
CA ARG A 545 -4.10 -6.45 10.60
C ARG A 545 -4.73 -7.62 11.33
N LYS A 546 -6.04 -7.84 11.16
CA LYS A 546 -6.72 -9.02 11.71
C LYS A 546 -6.21 -10.30 11.08
N GLU A 547 -6.02 -10.32 9.77
CA GLU A 547 -5.51 -11.49 9.03
C GLU A 547 -4.07 -11.84 9.43
N VAL A 548 -3.18 -10.85 9.49
CA VAL A 548 -1.77 -11.06 9.89
C VAL A 548 -1.67 -11.51 11.35
N THR A 549 -2.48 -10.94 12.25
CA THR A 549 -2.51 -11.36 13.66
C THR A 549 -3.06 -12.78 13.80
N ALA A 550 -4.12 -13.12 13.06
CA ALA A 550 -4.66 -14.47 13.03
C ALA A 550 -3.62 -15.47 12.52
N LEU A 551 -2.88 -15.14 11.46
CA LEU A 551 -1.78 -15.94 10.94
C LEU A 551 -0.68 -16.16 11.99
N TYR A 552 -0.26 -15.10 12.70
CA TYR A 552 0.70 -15.21 13.79
C TYR A 552 0.23 -16.21 14.86
N MET A 553 -1.04 -16.15 15.26
CA MET A 553 -1.61 -17.09 16.23
C MET A 553 -1.63 -18.53 15.72
N ARG A 554 -1.99 -18.75 14.44
CA ARG A 554 -1.93 -20.08 13.82
C ARG A 554 -0.50 -20.62 13.85
N ARG A 555 0.51 -19.81 13.56
CA ARG A 555 1.93 -20.23 13.61
C ARG A 555 2.41 -20.54 15.02
N LYS A 556 2.02 -19.74 16.03
CA LYS A 556 2.32 -20.01 17.45
C LYS A 556 1.71 -21.35 17.91
N LEU A 557 0.46 -21.63 17.54
CA LEU A 557 -0.20 -22.92 17.82
C LEU A 557 0.51 -24.09 17.14
N LEU A 558 0.90 -23.92 15.87
CA LEU A 558 1.61 -24.94 15.11
C LEU A 558 2.98 -25.26 15.73
N LEU A 559 3.74 -24.24 16.14
CA LEU A 559 5.02 -24.42 16.83
C LEU A 559 4.87 -25.17 18.15
N ASN A 560 3.84 -24.83 18.94
CA ASN A 560 3.56 -25.52 20.20
C ASN A 560 3.20 -26.99 19.98
N TYR A 561 2.43 -27.29 18.93
CA TYR A 561 2.13 -28.66 18.52
C TYR A 561 3.41 -29.43 18.16
N VAL A 562 4.29 -28.85 17.33
CA VAL A 562 5.58 -29.45 16.96
C VAL A 562 6.45 -29.71 18.19
N LYS A 563 6.57 -28.75 19.11
CA LYS A 563 7.35 -28.93 20.35
C LYS A 563 6.82 -30.10 21.19
N LYS A 564 5.49 -30.24 21.27
CA LYS A 564 4.83 -31.32 22.00
C LYS A 564 5.06 -32.69 21.36
N GLU A 565 4.88 -32.82 20.05
CA GLU A 565 5.09 -34.07 19.32
C GLU A 565 6.56 -34.54 19.38
N LEU A 566 7.50 -33.60 19.43
CA LEU A 566 8.93 -33.90 19.57
C LEU A 566 9.38 -34.12 21.03
N GLY A 567 8.49 -34.00 22.01
CA GLY A 567 8.81 -34.19 23.43
C GLY A 567 9.75 -33.14 24.02
N ILE A 568 9.86 -31.96 23.38
CA ILE A 568 10.74 -30.87 23.82
C ILE A 568 9.93 -30.00 24.79
N SER A 569 9.97 -30.30 26.10
CA SER A 569 9.39 -29.41 27.12
C SER A 569 10.28 -28.19 27.36
N HIS A 570 9.64 -27.06 27.69
CA HIS A 570 10.25 -25.76 27.96
C HIS A 570 11.49 -25.77 28.86
#